data_AF-A0A3D0P8J4-F1
#
_entry.id   AF-A0A3D0P8J4-F1
#
_cell.length_a   1.000
_cell.length_b   1.000
_cell.length_c   1.000
_cell.angle_alpha   90.00
_cell.angle_beta   90.00
_cell.angle_gamma   90.00
#
_symmetry.space_group_name_H-M   'P 1'
#
loop_
_entity.id
_entity.type
_entity.pdbx_description
1 polymer ?
#
loop_
_entity_poly.entity_id
_entity_poly.type
_entity_poly.pdbx_seq_one_letter_code
_entity_poly.pdbx_strand_id
1 'polypeptide(L)'
;KVFAESMGGYTSAMGWIAALAILALVYFYAHYLFASITAHVLAMFVPFVAVTLTAGAPAGLAVLLLAYFSNLNAGLTHYGTTPAPIYFGTGYVSLQTWWKIGLAASVVNIVIWGTVGVAWWKLLGWW
;
A
#
# COMPACT_ATOMS: atom_id res chain seq x y z
N LYS A 1 7.05 10.03 10.24
CA LYS A 1 6.58 10.11 11.64
C LYS A 1 5.32 10.97 11.76
N VAL A 2 5.40 12.30 11.59
CA VAL A 2 4.24 13.21 11.69
C VAL A 2 3.04 12.75 10.86
N PHE A 3 3.25 12.40 9.58
CA PHE A 3 2.17 11.93 8.71
C PHE A 3 1.43 10.71 9.27
N ALA A 4 2.16 9.71 9.76
CA ALA A 4 1.55 8.51 10.33
C ALA A 4 0.82 8.80 11.64
N GLU A 5 1.35 9.69 12.48
CA GLU A 5 0.69 10.14 13.71
C GLU A 5 -0.62 10.88 13.40
N SER A 6 -0.63 11.75 12.39
CA SER A 6 -1.86 12.40 11.92
C SER A 6 -2.90 11.38 11.43
N MET A 7 -2.47 10.40 10.63
CA MET A 7 -3.36 9.33 10.15
C MET A 7 -3.88 8.44 11.29
N GLY A 8 -3.06 8.18 12.31
CA GLY A 8 -3.48 7.51 13.54
C GLY A 8 -4.52 8.31 14.32
N GLY A 9 -4.36 9.64 14.41
CA GLY A 9 -5.36 10.52 15.00
C GLY A 9 -6.74 10.38 14.34
N TYR A 10 -6.78 10.39 12.99
CA TYR A 10 -8.03 10.25 12.23
C TYR A 10 -8.70 8.87 12.37
N THR A 11 -7.93 7.82 12.66
CA THR A 11 -8.42 6.43 12.73
C THR A 11 -8.61 5.92 14.16
N SER A 12 -8.24 6.70 15.17
CA SER A 12 -8.20 6.30 16.59
C SER A 12 -9.55 5.87 17.18
N ALA A 13 -10.67 6.41 16.69
CA ALA A 13 -12.01 6.06 17.13
C ALA A 13 -12.69 4.96 16.29
N MET A 14 -11.99 4.41 15.30
CA MET A 14 -12.53 3.42 14.37
C MET A 14 -12.22 2.00 14.84
N GLY A 15 -13.09 1.05 14.51
CA GLY A 15 -12.76 -0.38 14.66
C GLY A 15 -11.57 -0.76 13.79
N TRP A 16 -10.76 -1.73 14.24
CA TRP A 16 -9.49 -2.10 13.61
C TRP A 16 -9.60 -2.40 12.11
N ILE A 17 -10.73 -2.98 11.66
CA ILE A 17 -10.98 -3.29 10.24
C ILE A 17 -10.98 -2.00 9.41
N ALA A 18 -11.74 -0.99 9.85
CA ALA A 18 -11.84 0.28 9.15
C ALA A 18 -10.52 1.05 9.21
N ALA A 19 -9.86 1.07 10.37
CA ALA A 19 -8.55 1.69 10.54
C ALA A 19 -7.50 1.06 9.60
N LEU A 20 -7.40 -0.28 9.59
CA LEU A 20 -6.47 -1.00 8.72
C LEU A 20 -6.77 -0.76 7.23
N ALA A 21 -8.04 -0.81 6.82
CA ALA A 21 -8.42 -0.57 5.44
C ALA A 21 -8.02 0.83 4.97
N ILE A 22 -8.34 1.87 5.75
CA ILE A 22 -8.00 3.26 5.43
C ILE A 22 -6.48 3.45 5.40
N LEU A 23 -5.77 2.97 6.42
CA LEU A 23 -4.32 3.11 6.52
C LEU A 23 -3.60 2.35 5.40
N ALA A 24 -4.09 1.17 5.01
CA ALA A 24 -3.54 0.41 3.89
C ALA A 24 -3.76 1.12 2.54
N LEU A 25 -4.94 1.74 2.32
CA LEU A 25 -5.19 2.55 1.12
C LEU A 25 -4.29 3.79 1.06
N VAL A 26 -4.15 4.49 2.19
CA VAL A 26 -3.27 5.66 2.31
C VAL A 26 -1.82 5.24 2.07
N TYR A 27 -1.39 4.13 2.65
CA TYR A 27 -0.07 3.55 2.41
C TYR A 27 0.16 3.22 0.93
N PHE A 28 -0.81 2.56 0.28
CA PHE A 28 -0.70 2.18 -1.13
C PHE A 28 -0.54 3.42 -2.03
N TYR A 29 -1.43 4.40 -1.88
CA TYR A 29 -1.48 5.56 -2.76
C TYR A 29 -0.47 6.66 -2.41
N ALA A 30 0.09 6.66 -1.20
CA ALA A 30 1.21 7.54 -0.86
C ALA A 30 2.40 7.33 -1.80
N HIS A 31 2.54 6.15 -2.41
CA HIS A 31 3.61 5.85 -3.36
C HIS A 31 3.62 6.74 -4.61
N TYR A 32 2.51 7.43 -4.94
CA TYR A 32 2.55 8.51 -5.94
C TYR A 32 3.59 9.58 -5.62
N LEU A 33 3.91 9.77 -4.33
CA LEU A 33 4.88 10.75 -3.84
C LEU A 33 6.31 10.20 -3.73
N PHE A 34 6.52 8.92 -4.05
CA PHE A 34 7.82 8.24 -3.91
C PHE A 34 8.31 7.70 -5.25
N ALA A 35 9.59 7.91 -5.54
CA ALA A 35 10.28 7.30 -6.69
C ALA A 35 10.98 5.98 -6.35
N SER A 36 10.83 5.49 -5.11
CA SER A 36 11.51 4.29 -4.63
C SER A 36 10.66 3.53 -3.63
N ILE A 37 10.44 2.24 -3.90
CA ILE A 37 9.81 1.31 -2.95
C ILE A 37 10.57 1.30 -1.62
N THR A 38 11.90 1.23 -1.67
CA THR A 38 12.73 1.21 -0.47
C THR A 38 12.53 2.48 0.36
N ALA A 39 12.56 3.66 -0.26
CA ALA A 39 12.33 4.92 0.45
C ALA A 39 10.93 4.97 1.07
N HIS A 40 9.91 4.51 0.34
CA HIS A 40 8.53 4.41 0.82
C HIS A 40 8.41 3.50 2.05
N VAL A 41 8.97 2.28 1.98
CA VAL A 41 8.96 1.31 3.08
C VAL A 41 9.70 1.86 4.30
N LEU A 42 10.90 2.41 4.13
CA LEU A 42 11.68 3.00 5.22
C LEU A 42 10.94 4.15 5.91
N ALA A 43 10.20 4.97 5.16
CA ALA A 43 9.48 6.11 5.71
C ALA A 43 8.16 5.73 6.41
N MET A 44 7.43 4.74 5.88
CA MET A 44 6.02 4.54 6.22
C MET A 44 5.69 3.19 6.83
N PHE A 45 6.46 2.13 6.56
CA PHE A 45 6.05 0.76 6.93
C PHE A 45 5.91 0.58 8.44
N VAL A 46 6.99 0.80 9.19
CA VAL A 46 7.02 0.65 10.65
C VAL A 46 5.96 1.53 11.35
N PRO A 47 5.85 2.84 11.07
CA PRO A 47 4.86 3.66 11.77
C PRO A 47 3.41 3.31 11.39
N PHE A 48 3.12 2.91 10.15
CA PHE A 48 1.77 2.49 9.77
C PHE A 48 1.38 1.16 10.44
N VAL A 49 2.29 0.19 10.49
CA VAL A 49 2.10 -1.04 11.26
C VAL A 49 1.78 -0.68 12.73
N ALA A 50 2.60 0.15 13.37
CA ALA A 50 2.39 0.54 14.76
C ALA A 50 1.02 1.18 15.04
N VAL A 51 0.55 2.05 14.14
CA VAL A 51 -0.79 2.66 14.25
C VAL A 51 -1.89 1.60 14.10
N THR A 52 -1.79 0.72 13.11
CA THR A 52 -2.80 -0.34 12.91
C THR A 52 -2.87 -1.34 14.07
N LEU A 53 -1.73 -1.65 14.68
CA LEU A 53 -1.67 -2.50 15.88
C LEU A 53 -2.33 -1.82 17.08
N THR A 54 -2.08 -0.53 17.27
CA THR A 54 -2.74 0.27 18.33
C THR A 54 -4.26 0.30 18.14
N ALA A 55 -4.74 0.29 16.89
CA ALA A 55 -6.17 0.19 16.58
C ALA A 55 -6.77 -1.21 16.84
N GLY A 56 -5.94 -2.22 17.15
CA GLY A 56 -6.38 -3.59 17.47
C GLY A 56 -6.29 -4.59 16.31
N ALA A 57 -5.62 -4.25 15.21
CA ALA A 57 -5.48 -5.17 14.08
C ALA A 57 -4.58 -6.37 14.43
N PRO A 58 -4.90 -7.59 13.98
CA PRO A 58 -4.02 -8.75 14.13
C PRO A 58 -2.65 -8.50 13.48
N ALA A 59 -1.56 -8.76 14.21
CA ALA A 59 -0.24 -8.33 13.80
C ALA A 59 0.23 -8.97 12.48
N GLY A 60 -0.02 -10.27 12.31
CA GLY A 60 0.28 -10.97 11.07
C GLY A 60 -0.42 -10.34 9.87
N LEU A 61 -1.71 -9.99 10.00
CA LEU A 61 -2.48 -9.35 8.94
C LEU A 61 -1.92 -7.97 8.58
N ALA A 62 -1.66 -7.12 9.57
CA ALA A 62 -1.16 -5.77 9.33
C ALA A 62 0.20 -5.78 8.62
N VAL A 63 1.11 -6.65 9.07
CA VAL A 63 2.45 -6.79 8.48
C VAL A 63 2.36 -7.35 7.06
N LEU A 64 1.62 -8.43 6.84
CA LEU A 64 1.49 -9.06 5.52
C LEU A 64 0.85 -8.09 4.52
N LEU A 65 -0.29 -7.48 4.88
CA LEU A 65 -1.01 -6.60 3.98
C LEU A 65 -0.15 -5.42 3.52
N LEU A 66 0.53 -4.74 4.44
CA LEU A 66 1.40 -3.61 4.11
C LEU A 66 2.65 -4.07 3.33
N ALA A 67 3.18 -5.27 3.61
CA ALA A 67 4.34 -5.79 2.90
C ALA A 67 4.00 -6.10 1.43
N TYR A 68 2.86 -6.72 1.16
CA TYR A 68 2.40 -6.92 -0.22
C TYR A 68 2.09 -5.59 -0.90
N PHE A 69 1.42 -4.66 -0.22
CA PHE A 69 1.11 -3.34 -0.78
C PHE A 69 2.37 -2.54 -1.15
N SER A 70 3.48 -2.73 -0.43
CA SER A 70 4.79 -2.14 -0.74
C SER A 70 5.34 -2.54 -2.10
N ASN A 71 4.93 -3.71 -2.62
CA ASN A 71 5.36 -4.22 -3.91
C ASN A 71 4.35 -3.88 -5.01
N LEU A 72 3.06 -3.90 -4.68
CA LEU A 72 1.98 -3.71 -5.64
C LEU A 72 1.78 -2.23 -6.03
N ASN A 73 2.08 -1.30 -5.12
CA ASN A 73 2.01 0.13 -5.39
C ASN A 73 3.05 0.62 -6.41
N ALA A 74 4.07 -0.18 -6.68
CA ALA A 74 5.12 0.04 -7.68
C ALA A 74 4.58 0.32 -9.09
N GLY A 75 3.41 -0.22 -9.42
CA GLY A 75 2.78 -0.08 -10.74
C GLY A 75 2.06 1.25 -10.97
N LEU A 76 1.95 2.12 -9.95
CA LEU A 76 1.16 3.36 -10.04
C LEU A 76 1.77 4.40 -10.98
N THR A 77 3.09 4.54 -10.96
CA THR A 77 3.80 5.62 -11.65
C THR A 77 4.93 5.08 -12.50
N HIS A 78 5.21 5.79 -13.59
CA HIS A 78 6.33 5.52 -14.49
C HIS A 78 7.72 5.73 -13.84
N TYR A 79 7.78 6.25 -12.60
CA TYR A 79 9.01 6.44 -11.83
C TYR A 79 9.03 5.67 -10.51
N GLY A 80 7.99 4.87 -10.21
CA GLY A 80 7.82 4.24 -8.89
C GLY A 80 8.84 3.13 -8.59
N THR A 81 9.59 2.70 -9.60
CA THR A 81 10.65 1.69 -9.54
C THR A 81 11.78 2.04 -10.49
N THR A 82 12.93 1.37 -10.36
CA THR A 82 14.05 1.51 -11.30
C THR A 82 13.72 1.09 -12.75
N PRO A 83 12.99 -0.02 -13.00
CA PRO A 83 12.67 -0.41 -14.38
C PRO A 83 11.61 0.47 -15.06
N ALA A 84 10.66 1.02 -14.30
CA ALA A 84 9.56 1.81 -14.86
C ALA A 84 10.01 2.98 -15.77
N PRO A 85 10.97 3.84 -15.39
CA PRO A 85 11.42 4.94 -16.25
C PRO A 85 12.21 4.45 -17.46
N ILE A 86 12.86 3.28 -17.39
CA ILE A 86 13.54 2.65 -18.53
C ILE A 86 12.49 2.26 -19.59
N TYR A 87 11.40 1.60 -19.17
CA TYR A 87 10.31 1.26 -20.07
C TYR A 87 9.57 2.50 -20.59
N PHE A 88 9.29 3.47 -19.73
CA PHE A 88 8.62 4.70 -20.13
C PHE A 88 9.44 5.51 -21.15
N GLY A 89 10.77 5.53 -20.98
CA GLY A 89 11.70 6.20 -21.89
C GLY A 89 11.73 5.65 -23.32
N THR A 90 11.16 4.46 -23.57
CA THR A 90 11.01 3.91 -24.93
C THR A 90 10.00 4.67 -25.80
N GLY A 91 9.10 5.45 -25.18
CA GLY A 91 8.10 6.25 -25.89
C GLY A 91 6.88 5.47 -26.41
N TYR A 92 6.78 4.15 -26.17
CA TYR A 92 5.63 3.35 -26.61
C TYR A 92 4.30 3.67 -25.90
N VAL A 93 4.36 4.20 -24.67
CA VAL A 93 3.18 4.44 -23.82
C VAL A 93 3.18 5.88 -23.34
N SER A 94 2.09 6.60 -23.58
CA SER A 94 1.94 7.98 -23.09
C SER A 94 1.77 8.04 -21.57
N LEU A 95 2.18 9.16 -20.95
CA LEU A 95 2.03 9.38 -19.50
C LEU A 95 0.61 9.13 -19.01
N GLN A 96 -0.39 9.68 -19.73
CA GLN A 96 -1.80 9.53 -19.38
C GLN A 96 -2.24 8.05 -19.41
N THR A 97 -1.78 7.29 -20.40
CA THR A 97 -2.11 5.86 -20.53
C THR A 97 -1.49 5.06 -19.39
N TRP A 98 -0.20 5.30 -19.10
CA TRP A 98 0.50 4.65 -17.99
C TRP A 98 -0.24 4.83 -16.67
N TRP A 99 -0.63 6.07 -16.34
CA TRP A 99 -1.27 6.37 -15.07
C TRP A 99 -2.70 5.82 -14.98
N LYS A 100 -3.46 5.84 -16.08
CA LYS A 100 -4.79 5.22 -16.14
C LYS A 100 -4.71 3.71 -15.90
N ILE A 101 -3.77 3.04 -16.56
CA ILE A 101 -3.57 1.59 -16.41
C ILE A 101 -3.04 1.29 -14.99
N GLY A 102 -2.10 2.06 -14.48
CA GLY A 102 -1.56 1.93 -13.13
C GLY A 102 -2.66 2.03 -12.06
N LEU A 103 -3.57 3.00 -12.19
CA LEU A 103 -4.72 3.16 -11.30
C LEU A 103 -5.74 2.01 -11.44
N ALA A 104 -6.01 1.53 -12.66
CA ALA A 104 -6.89 0.37 -12.86
C ALA A 104 -6.28 -0.89 -12.22
N ALA A 105 -4.98 -1.11 -12.43
CA ALA A 105 -4.25 -2.23 -11.85
C ALA A 105 -4.17 -2.13 -10.31
N SER A 106 -4.06 -0.93 -9.73
CA SER A 106 -4.05 -0.79 -8.27
C SER A 106 -5.37 -1.23 -7.65
N VAL A 107 -6.51 -0.85 -8.24
CA VAL A 107 -7.83 -1.28 -7.76
C VAL A 107 -7.95 -2.81 -7.78
N VAL A 108 -7.55 -3.45 -8.89
CA VAL A 108 -7.58 -4.92 -9.00
C VAL A 108 -6.69 -5.57 -7.94
N ASN A 109 -5.47 -5.08 -7.76
CA ASN A 109 -4.55 -5.60 -6.76
C ASN A 109 -5.07 -5.43 -5.34
N ILE A 110 -5.60 -4.25 -4.99
CA ILE A 110 -6.17 -3.97 -3.67
C ILE A 110 -7.35 -4.91 -3.39
N VAL A 111 -8.23 -5.13 -4.36
CA VAL A 111 -9.36 -6.05 -4.21
C VAL A 111 -8.87 -7.48 -3.98
N ILE A 112 -7.97 -7.98 -4.81
CA ILE A 112 -7.46 -9.36 -4.69
C ILE A 112 -6.76 -9.58 -3.34
N TRP A 113 -5.81 -8.71 -2.99
CA TRP A 113 -4.99 -8.89 -1.80
C TRP A 113 -5.73 -8.51 -0.52
N GLY A 114 -6.66 -7.55 -0.58
CA GLY A 114 -7.51 -7.14 0.54
C GLY A 114 -8.69 -8.07 0.81
N THR A 115 -9.01 -9.00 -0.09
CA THR A 115 -10.09 -10.00 0.10
C THR A 115 -9.56 -11.42 0.07
N VAL A 116 -9.16 -11.92 -1.09
CA VAL A 116 -8.66 -13.29 -1.29
C VAL A 116 -7.38 -13.50 -0.49
N GLY A 117 -6.45 -12.55 -0.50
CA GLY A 117 -5.22 -12.61 0.30
C GLY A 117 -5.52 -12.71 1.80
N VAL A 118 -6.35 -11.79 2.30
CA VAL A 118 -6.79 -11.75 3.70
C VAL A 118 -7.46 -13.06 4.12
N ALA A 119 -8.39 -13.59 3.32
CA ALA A 119 -9.06 -14.86 3.59
C ALA A 119 -8.08 -16.05 3.55
N TRP A 120 -7.15 -16.06 2.60
CA TRP A 120 -6.15 -17.11 2.47
C TRP A 120 -5.21 -17.16 3.67
N TRP A 121 -4.70 -16.02 4.12
CA TRP A 121 -3.84 -15.98 5.32
C TRP A 121 -4.59 -16.37 6.59
N LYS A 122 -5.91 -16.14 6.64
CA LYS A 122 -6.75 -16.60 7.74
C LYS A 122 -6.86 -18.11 7.76
N LEU A 123 -7.04 -18.73 6.60
CA LEU A 123 -7.07 -20.18 6.44
C LEU A 123 -5.74 -20.84 6.84
N LEU A 124 -4.62 -20.18 6.55
CA LEU A 124 -3.28 -20.64 6.95
C LEU A 124 -2.96 -20.42 8.44
N GLY A 125 -3.83 -19.75 9.20
CA GLY A 125 -3.61 -19.43 10.61
C GLY A 125 -2.54 -18.35 10.85
N TRP A 126 -2.26 -17.52 9.84
CA TRP A 126 -1.26 -16.45 9.95
C TRP A 126 -1.80 -15.18 10.62
N TRP A 127 -3.12 -15.09 10.80
CA TRP A 127 -3.80 -14.06 11.57
C TRP A 127 -5.21 -14.50 11.99
#